data_AF-T1D554-F1
#
_entry.id   AF-T1D554-F1
#
_cell.length_a   1.000
_cell.length_b   1.000
_cell.length_c   1.000
_cell.angle_alpha   90.00
_cell.angle_beta   90.00
_cell.angle_gamma   90.00
#
_symmetry.space_group_name_H-M   'P 1'
#
loop_
_entity.id
_entity.type
_entity.pdbx_description
1 polymer ?
#
loop_
_entity_poly.entity_id
_entity_poly.type
_entity_poly.pdbx_seq_one_letter_code
_entity_poly.pdbx_strand_id
1 'polypeptide(L)'
;MAKYGVLMFVATFLLAVTFQQVSALKCWRCSSDASTAAFCDDPFSQDIITEQQRRWSYVDCSYPPGTGSYPFNQQQAQTRAVCKKMKQTINDRVVISRSCAWEDVSAPPNQCINAQTPSYIQTEFCETCTTDGCNGASQYGPAVAMVLLMALVAKLLAW
;
A
#
# COMPACT_ATOMS: atom_id res chain seq x y z
N MET A 1 -22.10 42.87 -15.83
CA MET A 1 -22.51 41.44 -15.87
C MET A 1 -21.31 40.48 -16.02
N ALA A 2 -20.34 40.73 -16.91
CA ALA A 2 -19.17 39.85 -17.08
C ALA A 2 -18.29 39.63 -15.82
N LYS A 3 -18.07 40.68 -15.00
CA LYS A 3 -17.25 40.58 -13.78
C LYS A 3 -17.83 39.60 -12.73
N TYR A 4 -19.14 39.59 -12.55
CA TYR A 4 -19.82 38.65 -11.64
C TYR A 4 -19.86 37.21 -12.20
N GLY A 5 -19.91 37.06 -13.53
CA GLY A 5 -19.79 35.76 -14.19
C GLY A 5 -18.43 35.12 -14.00
N VAL A 6 -17.34 35.89 -14.17
CA VAL A 6 -15.96 35.41 -13.92
C VAL A 6 -15.76 35.04 -12.45
N LEU A 7 -16.26 35.86 -11.52
CA LEU A 7 -16.19 35.59 -10.08
C LEU A 7 -16.95 34.31 -9.69
N MET A 8 -18.14 34.10 -10.25
CA MET A 8 -18.92 32.88 -10.05
C MET A 8 -18.20 31.65 -10.60
N PHE A 9 -17.60 31.74 -11.79
CA PHE A 9 -16.88 30.64 -12.44
C PHE A 9 -15.62 30.23 -11.66
N VAL A 10 -14.85 31.21 -11.18
CA VAL A 10 -13.68 30.98 -10.32
C VAL A 10 -14.10 30.35 -8.99
N ALA A 11 -15.18 30.83 -8.38
CA ALA A 11 -15.71 30.24 -7.15
C ALA A 11 -16.20 28.79 -7.33
N THR A 12 -16.85 28.48 -8.46
CA THR A 12 -17.28 27.10 -8.76
C THR A 12 -16.10 26.17 -9.03
N PHE A 13 -15.08 26.66 -9.76
CA PHE A 13 -13.86 25.90 -10.01
C PHE A 13 -13.09 25.63 -8.71
N LEU A 14 -12.95 26.63 -7.84
CA LEU A 14 -12.31 26.46 -6.52
C LEU A 14 -13.08 25.45 -5.65
N LEU A 15 -14.42 25.52 -5.62
CA LEU A 15 -15.24 24.51 -4.92
C LEU A 15 -15.03 23.11 -5.51
N ALA A 16 -15.02 22.98 -6.84
CA ALA A 16 -14.82 21.70 -7.52
C ALA A 16 -13.46 21.06 -7.17
N VAL A 17 -12.40 21.88 -7.02
CA VAL A 17 -11.05 21.40 -6.65
C VAL A 17 -10.96 20.98 -5.18
N THR A 18 -11.83 21.49 -4.31
CA THR A 18 -11.85 21.11 -2.88
C THR A 18 -12.58 19.79 -2.56
N PHE A 19 -13.22 19.13 -3.54
CA PHE A 19 -13.81 17.81 -3.31
C PHE A 19 -12.72 16.75 -3.16
N GLN A 20 -12.26 16.54 -1.93
CA GLN A 20 -11.45 15.37 -1.58
C GLN A 20 -12.38 14.17 -1.43
N GLN A 21 -12.33 13.23 -2.37
CA GLN A 21 -12.93 11.92 -2.15
C GLN A 21 -12.09 11.17 -1.12
N VAL A 22 -12.67 10.93 0.06
CA VAL A 22 -12.04 10.09 1.09
C VAL A 22 -12.43 8.64 0.79
N SER A 23 -11.61 7.95 0.01
CA SER A 23 -11.64 6.49 -0.10
C SER A 23 -10.94 5.88 1.11
N ALA A 24 -11.38 4.71 1.55
CA ALA A 24 -10.54 3.88 2.40
C ALA A 24 -9.30 3.44 1.61
N LEU A 25 -8.19 3.24 2.33
CA LEU A 25 -6.95 2.70 1.76
C LEU A 25 -7.23 1.30 1.18
N LYS A 26 -6.78 1.03 -0.04
CA LYS A 26 -6.89 -0.29 -0.68
C LYS A 26 -5.54 -0.97 -0.78
N CYS A 27 -5.46 -2.23 -0.35
CA CYS A 27 -4.22 -2.98 -0.35
C CYS A 27 -4.36 -4.34 -1.03
N TRP A 28 -3.25 -4.85 -1.56
CA TRP A 28 -3.20 -6.24 -1.97
C TRP A 28 -3.24 -7.15 -0.72
N ARG A 29 -4.09 -8.17 -0.77
CA ARG A 29 -4.28 -9.18 0.28
C ARG A 29 -4.15 -10.57 -0.32
N CYS A 30 -3.01 -11.20 -0.10
CA CYS A 30 -2.69 -12.53 -0.61
C CYS A 30 -1.54 -13.15 0.18
N SER A 31 -1.33 -14.45 -0.01
CA SER A 31 -0.16 -15.18 0.50
C SER A 31 0.31 -16.17 -0.55
N SER A 32 1.62 -16.24 -0.82
CA SER A 32 2.16 -17.10 -1.87
C SER A 32 2.06 -18.60 -1.57
N ASP A 33 1.85 -18.98 -0.31
CA ASP A 33 1.60 -20.36 0.10
C ASP A 33 0.13 -20.79 -0.08
N ALA A 34 -0.78 -19.87 -0.43
CA ALA A 34 -2.17 -20.20 -0.72
C ALA A 34 -2.32 -20.70 -2.17
N SER A 35 -2.99 -21.86 -2.33
CA SER A 35 -3.16 -22.52 -3.63
C SER A 35 -3.86 -21.68 -4.70
N THR A 36 -4.67 -20.70 -4.31
CA THR A 36 -5.41 -19.81 -5.20
C THR A 36 -4.71 -18.47 -5.46
N ALA A 37 -3.53 -18.26 -4.87
CA ALA A 37 -2.85 -16.96 -4.85
C ALA A 37 -1.38 -17.03 -5.31
N ALA A 38 -1.05 -17.89 -6.28
CA ALA A 38 0.28 -17.96 -6.87
C ALA A 38 0.77 -16.60 -7.45
N PHE A 39 -0.13 -15.70 -7.84
CA PHE A 39 0.22 -14.32 -8.24
C PHE A 39 0.83 -13.48 -7.10
N CYS A 40 0.81 -13.98 -5.86
CA CYS A 40 1.36 -13.31 -4.69
C CYS A 40 2.88 -13.49 -4.54
N ASP A 41 3.55 -14.19 -5.45
CA ASP A 41 5.01 -14.27 -5.43
C ASP A 41 5.67 -12.90 -5.67
N ASP A 42 6.99 -12.86 -5.50
CA ASP A 42 7.85 -11.77 -5.95
C ASP A 42 8.69 -12.25 -7.15
N PRO A 43 8.74 -11.52 -8.27
CA PRO A 43 8.15 -10.20 -8.49
C PRO A 43 6.62 -10.22 -8.60
N PHE A 44 5.98 -9.21 -8.00
CA PHE A 44 4.53 -9.02 -8.11
C PHE A 44 4.16 -8.40 -9.46
N SER A 45 3.28 -9.06 -10.19
CA SER A 45 2.79 -8.63 -11.49
C SER A 45 1.28 -8.50 -11.42
N GLN A 46 0.77 -7.28 -11.64
CA GLN A 46 -0.66 -7.00 -11.58
C GLN A 46 -1.40 -7.40 -12.86
N ASP A 47 -0.66 -7.61 -13.95
CA ASP A 47 -1.16 -7.96 -15.28
C ASP A 47 -1.57 -9.43 -15.40
N ILE A 48 -0.96 -10.32 -14.62
CA ILE A 48 -1.36 -11.75 -14.56
C ILE A 48 -2.59 -12.01 -13.69
N ILE A 49 -3.06 -10.99 -12.94
CA ILE A 49 -4.17 -11.12 -12.00
C ILE A 49 -5.49 -10.96 -12.74
N THR A 50 -6.29 -12.03 -12.78
CA THR A 50 -7.63 -12.00 -13.35
C THR A 50 -8.56 -11.05 -12.57
N GLU A 51 -9.62 -10.56 -13.21
CA GLU A 51 -10.61 -9.70 -12.54
C GLU A 51 -11.28 -10.37 -11.33
N GLN A 52 -11.49 -11.69 -11.40
CA GLN A 52 -11.99 -12.43 -10.25
C GLN A 52 -10.98 -12.41 -9.11
N GLN A 53 -9.69 -12.64 -9.39
CA GLN A 53 -8.61 -12.55 -8.39
C GLN A 53 -8.51 -11.18 -7.77
N ARG A 54 -8.46 -10.14 -8.61
CA ARG A 54 -8.41 -8.74 -8.20
C ARG A 54 -9.53 -8.39 -7.22
N ARG A 55 -10.75 -8.86 -7.47
CA ARG A 55 -11.91 -8.57 -6.60
C ARG A 55 -11.74 -9.06 -5.16
N TRP A 56 -11.09 -10.19 -4.93
CA TRP A 56 -10.90 -10.74 -3.58
C TRP A 56 -9.53 -10.42 -2.96
N SER A 57 -8.56 -10.06 -3.80
CA SER A 57 -7.19 -9.77 -3.40
C SER A 57 -6.84 -8.29 -3.36
N TYR A 58 -7.69 -7.39 -3.84
CA TYR A 58 -7.47 -5.94 -3.74
C TYR A 58 -8.63 -5.33 -2.93
N VAL A 59 -8.37 -5.07 -1.65
CA VAL A 59 -9.42 -4.90 -0.63
C VAL A 59 -9.29 -3.59 0.13
N ASP A 60 -10.43 -3.04 0.55
CA ASP A 60 -10.51 -1.87 1.42
C ASP A 60 -10.07 -2.20 2.85
N CYS A 61 -9.22 -1.34 3.43
CA CYS A 61 -8.71 -1.45 4.80
C CYS A 61 -9.52 -0.61 5.81
N SER A 62 -10.85 -0.57 5.65
CA SER A 62 -11.75 0.27 6.46
C SER A 62 -11.92 -0.20 7.91
N TYR A 63 -11.67 -1.48 8.20
CA TYR A 63 -11.96 -2.07 9.51
C TYR A 63 -10.75 -2.82 10.09
N PRO A 64 -10.21 -2.42 11.26
CA PRO A 64 -9.22 -3.22 11.95
C PRO A 64 -9.81 -4.57 12.37
N PRO A 65 -9.05 -5.68 12.28
CA PRO A 65 -9.49 -6.95 12.83
C PRO A 65 -9.58 -6.80 14.36
N GLY A 66 -10.79 -6.90 14.90
CA GLY A 66 -11.00 -7.05 16.34
C GLY A 66 -11.23 -5.75 17.11
N THR A 67 -12.32 -5.02 16.81
CA THR A 67 -12.94 -4.08 17.76
C THR A 67 -13.41 -4.72 19.09
N GLY A 68 -13.07 -6.00 19.34
CA GLY A 68 -13.27 -6.70 20.61
C GLY A 68 -11.98 -7.26 21.27
N SER A 69 -10.79 -6.99 20.74
CA SER A 69 -9.53 -7.62 21.23
C SER A 69 -8.39 -6.63 21.48
N TYR A 70 -8.67 -5.34 21.69
CA TYR A 70 -7.74 -4.46 22.38
C TYR A 70 -7.97 -4.58 23.89
N PRO A 71 -6.97 -4.96 24.71
CA PRO A 71 -7.12 -4.93 26.16
C PRO A 71 -7.49 -3.51 26.60
N PHE A 72 -8.50 -3.41 27.47
CA PHE A 72 -9.21 -2.21 27.96
C PHE A 72 -8.32 -1.08 28.54
N ASN A 73 -7.00 -1.28 28.60
CA ASN A 73 -6.01 -0.34 29.14
C ASN A 73 -4.98 0.16 28.11
N GLN A 74 -5.19 -0.02 26.81
CA GLN A 74 -4.49 0.78 25.79
C GLN A 74 -5.34 1.98 25.40
N GLN A 75 -5.53 2.88 26.35
CA GLN A 75 -5.89 4.25 26.01
C GLN A 75 -4.82 4.81 25.05
N GLN A 76 -5.24 5.20 23.83
CA GLN A 76 -4.63 6.25 23.00
C GLN A 76 -3.44 5.94 22.05
N ALA A 77 -3.28 4.72 21.50
CA ALA A 77 -2.48 4.63 20.26
C ALA A 77 -3.31 5.20 19.09
N GLN A 78 -2.91 6.35 18.54
CA GLN A 78 -3.45 6.84 17.27
C GLN A 78 -3.01 5.84 16.20
N THR A 79 -3.92 5.00 15.71
CA THR A 79 -3.60 3.99 14.71
C THR A 79 -4.02 4.44 13.32
N ARG A 80 -3.25 4.04 12.30
CA ARG A 80 -3.59 4.25 10.89
C ARG A 80 -3.64 2.92 10.15
N ALA A 81 -4.49 2.85 9.12
CA ALA A 81 -4.46 1.74 8.18
C ALA A 81 -3.24 1.87 7.26
N VAL A 82 -2.56 0.75 6.99
CA VAL A 82 -1.41 0.65 6.09
C VAL A 82 -1.49 -0.62 5.25
N CYS A 83 -0.90 -0.58 4.06
CA CYS A 83 -0.60 -1.78 3.30
C CYS A 83 0.71 -2.36 3.79
N LYS A 84 0.72 -3.63 4.18
CA LYS A 84 1.90 -4.35 4.62
C LYS A 84 2.34 -5.37 3.57
N LYS A 85 3.66 -5.48 3.38
CA LYS A 85 4.31 -6.56 2.63
C LYS A 85 5.33 -7.26 3.53
N MET A 86 5.31 -8.58 3.54
CA MET A 86 6.25 -9.40 4.31
C MET A 86 6.84 -10.50 3.44
N LYS A 87 8.13 -10.76 3.64
CA LYS A 87 8.82 -11.98 3.19
C LYS A 87 9.30 -12.73 4.42
N GLN A 88 8.85 -13.96 4.56
CA GLN A 88 9.24 -14.81 5.67
C GLN A 88 9.71 -16.17 5.15
N THR A 89 10.71 -16.75 5.81
CA THR A 89 11.08 -18.14 5.63
C THR A 89 10.43 -18.95 6.76
N ILE A 90 9.49 -19.83 6.40
CA ILE A 90 8.68 -20.67 7.30
C ILE A 90 9.00 -22.13 6.98
N ASN A 91 9.61 -22.86 7.92
CA ASN A 91 10.04 -24.25 7.69
C ASN A 91 10.81 -24.42 6.37
N ASP A 92 11.83 -23.57 6.16
CA ASP A 92 12.67 -23.52 4.95
C ASP A 92 11.97 -23.16 3.63
N ARG A 93 10.73 -22.65 3.70
CA ARG A 93 9.99 -22.14 2.53
C ARG A 93 9.79 -20.64 2.62
N VAL A 94 10.12 -19.96 1.53
CA VAL A 94 9.84 -18.53 1.40
C VAL A 94 8.35 -18.32 1.15
N VAL A 95 7.72 -17.51 1.99
CA VAL A 95 6.33 -17.09 1.89
C VAL A 95 6.29 -15.57 1.80
N ILE A 96 5.63 -15.07 0.76
CA ILE A 96 5.34 -13.65 0.56
C ILE A 96 3.90 -13.41 0.97
N SER A 97 3.67 -12.51 1.92
CA SER A 97 2.33 -12.12 2.33
C SER A 97 2.11 -10.62 2.18
N ARG A 98 0.90 -10.27 1.74
CA ARG A 98 0.42 -8.89 1.57
C ARG A 98 -0.90 -8.77 2.32
N SER A 99 -1.08 -7.69 3.08
CA SER A 99 -2.29 -7.47 3.86
C SER A 99 -2.55 -6.01 4.21
N CYS A 100 -3.77 -5.71 4.64
CA CYS A 100 -4.04 -4.54 5.46
C CYS A 100 -3.46 -4.76 6.87
N ALA A 101 -2.89 -3.73 7.45
CA ALA A 101 -2.47 -3.70 8.85
C ALA A 101 -2.85 -2.37 9.49
N TRP A 102 -2.79 -2.33 10.82
CA TRP A 102 -2.98 -1.12 11.61
C TRP A 102 -1.80 -1.00 12.55
N GLU A 103 -1.18 0.16 12.53
CA GLU A 103 0.01 0.48 13.29
C GLU A 103 -0.14 1.89 13.89
N ASP A 104 0.70 2.21 14.86
CA ASP A 104 0.78 3.56 15.39
C ASP A 104 1.16 4.56 14.27
N VAL A 105 0.57 5.75 14.28
CA VAL A 105 0.88 6.81 13.30
C VAL A 105 2.35 7.23 13.30
N SER A 106 3.09 6.99 14.38
CA SER A 106 4.53 7.25 14.47
C SER A 106 5.39 6.06 14.09
N ALA A 107 4.79 4.89 13.79
CA ALA A 107 5.52 3.70 13.40
C ALA A 107 6.35 3.94 12.12
N PRO A 108 7.66 3.62 12.11
CA PRO A 108 8.44 3.60 10.89
C PRO A 108 8.00 2.43 9.99
N PRO A 109 8.12 2.55 8.65
CA PRO A 109 7.64 1.55 7.70
C PRO A 109 8.12 0.11 7.97
N ASN A 110 9.34 -0.04 8.48
CA ASN A 110 9.97 -1.33 8.71
C ASN A 110 9.78 -1.87 10.13
N GLN A 111 9.00 -1.21 11.00
CA GLN A 111 8.84 -1.61 12.41
C GLN A 111 8.39 -3.07 12.55
N CYS A 112 7.59 -3.56 11.60
CA CYS A 112 7.02 -4.90 11.62
C CYS A 112 8.05 -6.03 11.43
N ILE A 113 9.31 -5.73 11.07
CA ILE A 113 10.39 -6.73 11.02
C ILE A 113 10.72 -7.28 12.42
N ASN A 114 10.49 -6.47 13.47
CA ASN A 114 10.80 -6.80 14.85
C ASN A 114 9.67 -7.55 15.56
N ALA A 115 8.63 -7.98 14.83
CA ALA A 115 7.54 -8.76 15.40
C ALA A 115 8.08 -10.07 15.97
N GLN A 116 7.68 -10.42 17.19
CA GLN A 116 8.03 -11.71 17.79
C GLN A 116 7.35 -12.84 17.00
N THR A 117 8.16 -13.63 16.30
CA THR A 117 7.72 -14.83 15.60
C THR A 117 8.34 -16.08 16.23
N PRO A 118 7.70 -17.25 16.12
CA PRO A 118 8.32 -18.52 16.50
C PRO A 118 9.66 -18.75 15.80
N SER A 119 10.53 -19.57 16.38
CA SER A 119 11.90 -19.82 15.87
C SER A 119 11.95 -20.44 14.46
N TYR A 120 10.88 -21.12 14.02
CA TYR A 120 10.76 -21.68 12.67
C TYR A 120 10.32 -20.65 11.61
N ILE A 121 10.10 -19.39 12.01
CA ILE A 121 9.72 -18.28 11.15
C ILE A 121 10.81 -17.20 11.23
N GLN A 122 11.48 -16.98 10.10
CA GLN A 122 12.43 -15.89 9.94
C GLN A 122 11.85 -14.81 9.03
N THR A 123 11.66 -13.59 9.55
CA THR A 123 11.21 -12.45 8.74
C THR A 123 12.42 -11.82 8.04
N GLU A 124 12.48 -11.92 6.72
CA GLU A 124 13.57 -11.37 5.89
C GLU A 124 13.28 -9.94 5.43
N PHE A 125 12.00 -9.61 5.25
CA PHE A 125 11.55 -8.28 4.84
C PHE A 125 10.19 -8.00 5.45
N CYS A 126 10.00 -6.78 5.94
CA CYS A 126 8.70 -6.28 6.35
C CYS A 126 8.65 -4.77 6.18
N GLU A 127 7.73 -4.28 5.35
CA GLU A 127 7.50 -2.85 5.19
C GLU A 127 6.01 -2.53 5.07
N THR A 128 5.65 -1.33 5.54
CA THR A 128 4.32 -0.75 5.45
C THR A 128 4.32 0.53 4.62
N CYS A 129 3.19 0.82 3.98
CA CYS A 129 3.01 2.00 3.14
C CYS A 129 1.55 2.47 3.15
N THR A 130 1.31 3.72 2.78
CA THR A 130 0.03 4.43 3.01
C THR A 130 -0.72 4.83 1.74
N THR A 131 -0.31 4.31 0.58
CA THR A 131 -0.97 4.58 -0.70
C THR A 131 -1.60 3.32 -1.28
N ASP A 132 -2.66 3.51 -2.05
CA ASP A 132 -3.41 2.40 -2.64
C ASP A 132 -2.52 1.44 -3.45
N GLY A 133 -2.55 0.16 -3.10
CA GLY A 133 -1.83 -0.92 -3.80
C GLY A 133 -0.30 -0.87 -3.67
N CYS A 134 0.25 -0.03 -2.80
CA CYS A 134 1.71 0.16 -2.67
C CYS A 134 2.46 -1.11 -2.26
N ASN A 135 1.82 -2.03 -1.52
CA ASN A 135 2.39 -3.33 -1.17
C ASN A 135 2.49 -4.31 -2.36
N GLY A 136 2.03 -3.92 -3.55
CA GLY A 136 2.26 -4.60 -4.82
C GLY A 136 3.41 -4.02 -5.64
N ALA A 137 4.06 -2.94 -5.21
CA ALA A 137 5.15 -2.35 -5.99
C ALA A 137 6.35 -3.32 -6.10
N SER A 138 6.90 -3.46 -7.31
CA SER A 138 8.18 -4.14 -7.48
C SER A 138 9.32 -3.23 -7.03
N GLN A 139 10.41 -3.82 -6.53
CA GLN A 139 11.60 -3.09 -6.04
C GLN A 139 12.25 -2.15 -7.08
N TYR A 140 11.87 -2.22 -8.35
CA TYR A 140 12.55 -1.53 -9.46
C TYR A 140 11.79 -0.34 -10.06
N GLY A 141 10.51 -0.14 -9.71
CA GLY A 141 9.68 0.94 -10.31
C GLY A 141 10.29 2.34 -10.22
N PRO A 142 10.69 2.82 -9.03
CA PRO A 142 11.31 4.14 -8.86
C PRO A 142 12.67 4.28 -9.56
N ALA A 143 13.47 3.21 -9.60
CA ALA A 143 14.77 3.21 -10.25
C ALA A 143 14.63 3.37 -11.79
N VAL A 144 13.67 2.66 -12.40
CA VAL A 144 13.36 2.80 -13.82
C VAL A 144 12.85 4.21 -14.15
N ALA A 145 11.97 4.77 -13.31
CA ALA A 145 11.49 6.14 -13.48
C ALA A 145 12.63 7.17 -13.43
N MET A 146 13.58 7.02 -12.48
CA MET A 146 14.75 7.89 -12.42
C MET A 146 15.65 7.76 -13.65
N VAL A 147 15.90 6.53 -14.14
CA VAL A 147 16.69 6.31 -15.36
C VAL A 147 16.03 6.98 -16.57
N LEU A 148 14.71 6.84 -16.72
CA LEU A 148 13.96 7.48 -17.82
C LEU A 148 13.98 9.01 -17.71
N LEU A 149 13.87 9.56 -16.50
CA LEU A 149 13.90 11.00 -16.27
C LEU A 149 15.29 11.58 -16.58
N MET A 150 16.36 10.88 -16.18
CA MET A 150 17.73 11.25 -16.54
C MET A 150 17.97 11.18 -18.05
N ALA A 151 17.43 10.16 -18.73
CA ALA A 151 17.53 10.04 -20.19
C ALA A 151 16.78 11.18 -20.92
N LEU A 152 15.63 11.60 -20.40
CA LEU A 152 14.83 12.70 -20.94
C LEU A 152 15.52 14.06 -20.73
N VAL A 153 16.08 14.30 -19.54
CA VAL A 153 16.90 15.49 -19.25
C VAL A 153 18.13 15.53 -20.16
N ALA A 154 18.85 14.42 -20.33
CA ALA A 154 19.99 14.35 -21.24
C ALA A 154 19.61 14.66 -22.69
N LYS A 155 18.43 14.21 -23.16
CA LYS A 155 17.91 14.54 -24.49
C LYS A 155 17.56 16.02 -24.65
N LEU A 156 16.98 16.64 -23.62
CA LEU A 156 16.64 18.06 -23.63
C LEU A 156 17.87 18.98 -23.57
N LEU A 157 18.95 18.54 -22.89
CA LEU A 157 20.22 19.27 -22.81
C LEU A 157 21.15 19.03 -24.00
N ALA A 158 20.85 18.03 -24.85
CA ALA A 158 21.60 17.74 -26.07
C ALA A 158 21.10 18.54 -27.30
N TRP A 159 20.25 19.53 -27.08
CA TRP A 159 19.77 20.52 -28.06
C TRP A 159 20.35 21.90 -27.77
#